data_AF-A0AAE1D6X4-F1
#
_entry.id   AF-A0AAE1D6X4-F1
#
_cell.length_a   1.000
_cell.length_b   1.000
_cell.length_c   1.000
_cell.angle_alpha   90.00
_cell.angle_beta   90.00
_cell.angle_gamma   90.00
#
_symmetry.space_group_name_H-M   'P 1'
#
loop_
_entity.id
_entity.type
_entity.pdbx_description
1 polymer ?
#
loop_
_entity_poly.entity_id
_entity_poly.type
_entity_poly.pdbx_seq_one_letter_code
_entity_poly.pdbx_strand_id
1 'polypeptide(L)'
;MGLKCSQCSLLIINSIFALMGLTLFIIGCLIRFGSDTIEEFFADRISGTYSFMRSAGSEGNMDNFDLSEYIATIAYLLIAVGGFFLLVSLLGCCGGIGKIRCFLIFYAMCVCLLILVEIALVILVVGFPSKVRAAMKEPLLESLQREFIGIHSSEPASAGWNFLMVVFRCCGVENSSDFDGANNWDRKYTLPGEPINGTLTVTSPPVTVLLQTPVACCRTIGSFPEVSLPEVNNVTCAIRPNSGNNNMNMGCLDEIINYVKSHYAYILGMAGIVVFSEIIMLLMVVCLLQAIKRRRNFDKELQRMFRDE
;
A
#
# COMPACT_ATOMS: atom_id res chain seq x y z
N MET A 1 41.15 -13.71 -3.10
CA MET A 1 39.92 -14.05 -2.35
C MET A 1 38.70 -13.18 -2.70
N GLY A 2 38.84 -11.90 -3.07
CA GLY A 2 37.69 -10.97 -3.16
C GLY A 2 36.72 -11.04 -4.36
N LEU A 3 37.12 -11.56 -5.53
CA LEU A 3 36.24 -11.52 -6.73
C LEU A 3 35.05 -12.48 -6.67
N LYS A 4 35.29 -13.71 -6.19
CA LYS A 4 34.22 -14.70 -6.03
C LYS A 4 33.27 -14.30 -4.90
N CYS A 5 33.81 -13.72 -3.82
CA CYS A 5 33.01 -13.21 -2.70
C CYS A 5 32.09 -12.06 -3.15
N SER A 6 32.61 -11.07 -3.88
CA SER A 6 31.79 -9.96 -4.39
C SER A 6 30.70 -10.41 -5.36
N GLN A 7 31.01 -11.36 -6.24
CA GLN A 7 30.03 -11.96 -7.14
C GLN A 7 28.94 -12.73 -6.38
N CYS A 8 29.32 -13.58 -5.43
CA CYS A 8 28.35 -14.37 -4.65
C CYS A 8 27.42 -13.50 -3.82
N SER A 9 27.95 -12.49 -3.12
CA SER A 9 27.12 -11.59 -2.31
C SER A 9 26.15 -10.76 -3.16
N LEU A 10 26.61 -10.23 -4.31
CA LEU A 10 25.72 -9.50 -5.23
C LEU A 10 24.57 -10.40 -5.74
N LEU A 11 24.87 -11.67 -6.02
CA LEU A 11 23.88 -12.64 -6.49
C LEU A 11 22.86 -13.00 -5.42
N ILE A 12 23.30 -13.17 -4.16
CA ILE A 12 22.40 -13.47 -3.04
C ILE A 12 21.44 -12.30 -2.82
N ILE A 13 21.97 -11.08 -2.76
CA ILE A 13 21.15 -9.88 -2.52
C ILE A 13 20.15 -9.68 -3.65
N ASN A 14 20.59 -9.72 -4.91
CA ASN A 14 19.69 -9.56 -6.06
C ASN A 14 18.71 -10.74 -6.21
N SER A 15 19.05 -11.95 -5.77
CA SER A 15 18.09 -13.06 -5.71
C SER A 15 16.96 -12.78 -4.73
N ILE A 16 17.25 -12.19 -3.57
CA ILE A 16 16.24 -11.81 -2.58
C ILE A 16 15.32 -10.72 -3.16
N PHE A 17 15.90 -9.66 -3.76
CA PHE A 17 15.11 -8.61 -4.41
C PHE A 17 14.30 -9.13 -5.60
N ALA A 18 14.83 -10.07 -6.38
CA ALA A 18 14.09 -10.73 -7.45
C ALA A 18 12.91 -11.52 -6.89
N LEU A 19 13.08 -12.25 -5.78
CA LEU A 19 11.97 -12.96 -5.15
C LEU A 19 10.91 -12.01 -4.63
N MET A 20 11.29 -10.90 -3.99
CA MET A 20 10.35 -9.86 -3.55
C MET A 20 9.64 -9.18 -4.73
N GLY A 21 10.35 -8.90 -5.82
CA GLY A 21 9.74 -8.37 -7.04
C GLY A 21 8.79 -9.38 -7.68
N LEU A 22 9.15 -10.67 -7.67
CA LEU A 22 8.33 -11.76 -8.19
C LEU A 22 7.03 -11.90 -7.41
N THR A 23 7.09 -11.86 -6.08
CA THR A 23 5.89 -11.96 -5.26
C THR A 23 4.97 -10.77 -5.52
N LEU A 24 5.48 -9.54 -5.57
CA LEU A 24 4.67 -8.36 -5.91
C LEU A 24 4.05 -8.45 -7.30
N PHE A 25 4.82 -8.89 -8.29
CA PHE A 25 4.35 -9.07 -9.66
C PHE A 25 3.25 -10.14 -9.75
N ILE A 26 3.46 -11.30 -9.11
CA ILE A 26 2.46 -12.38 -9.06
C ILE A 26 1.21 -11.91 -8.34
N ILE A 27 1.33 -11.25 -7.18
CA ILE A 27 0.18 -10.70 -6.44
C ILE A 27 -0.60 -9.73 -7.34
N GLY A 28 0.08 -8.80 -8.03
CA GLY A 28 -0.58 -7.89 -8.96
C GLY A 28 -1.27 -8.61 -10.12
N CYS A 29 -0.64 -9.61 -10.72
CA CYS A 29 -1.24 -10.43 -11.78
C CYS A 29 -2.44 -11.24 -11.29
N LEU A 30 -2.36 -11.83 -10.10
CA LEU A 30 -3.47 -12.55 -9.48
C LEU A 30 -4.65 -11.60 -9.26
N ILE A 31 -4.39 -10.42 -8.69
CA ILE A 31 -5.43 -9.41 -8.44
C ILE A 31 -6.10 -8.97 -9.76
N ARG A 32 -5.33 -8.82 -10.84
CA ARG A 32 -5.88 -8.32 -12.12
C ARG A 32 -6.58 -9.37 -12.97
N PHE A 33 -6.02 -10.58 -13.04
CA PHE A 33 -6.38 -11.62 -14.00
C PHE A 33 -6.90 -12.90 -13.34
N GLY A 34 -6.71 -13.06 -12.04
CA GLY A 34 -7.05 -14.26 -11.30
C GLY A 34 -8.35 -14.16 -10.50
N SER A 35 -9.36 -13.42 -10.98
CA SER A 35 -10.67 -13.29 -10.30
C SER A 35 -11.20 -14.64 -9.80
N ASP A 36 -11.08 -15.68 -10.62
CA ASP A 36 -11.60 -17.02 -10.34
C ASP A 36 -10.69 -17.83 -9.40
N THR A 37 -9.39 -17.51 -9.35
CA THR A 37 -8.38 -18.20 -8.52
C THR A 37 -8.25 -17.57 -7.13
N ILE A 38 -8.58 -16.28 -7.01
CA ILE A 38 -8.52 -15.52 -5.77
C ILE A 38 -9.62 -15.98 -4.80
N GLU A 39 -10.85 -16.17 -5.26
CA GLU A 39 -11.96 -16.58 -4.37
C GLU A 39 -11.69 -17.91 -3.65
N GLU A 40 -11.12 -18.90 -4.35
CA GLU A 40 -10.85 -20.23 -3.78
C GLU A 40 -9.63 -20.24 -2.83
N PHE A 41 -8.58 -19.47 -3.15
CA PHE A 41 -7.34 -19.45 -2.35
C PHE A 41 -7.40 -18.49 -1.15
N PHE A 42 -8.10 -17.36 -1.27
CA PHE A 42 -8.16 -16.35 -0.23
C PHE A 42 -9.32 -16.53 0.77
N ALA A 43 -10.38 -17.28 0.44
CA ALA A 43 -11.50 -17.54 1.36
C ALA A 43 -11.05 -18.09 2.73
N ASP A 44 -10.06 -18.98 2.75
CA ASP A 44 -9.56 -19.61 3.99
C ASP A 44 -8.55 -18.74 4.76
N ARG A 45 -7.86 -17.81 4.07
CA ARG A 45 -6.75 -16.99 4.64
C ARG A 45 -7.12 -15.57 5.04
N ILE A 46 -8.19 -14.99 4.49
CA ILE A 46 -8.63 -13.62 4.81
C ILE A 46 -9.72 -13.60 5.89
N SER A 47 -10.20 -14.73 6.42
CA SER A 47 -11.31 -14.77 7.41
C SER A 47 -11.19 -13.76 8.58
N GLY A 48 -9.98 -13.51 9.08
CA GLY A 48 -9.71 -12.49 10.12
C GLY A 48 -9.66 -11.03 9.62
N THR A 49 -9.29 -10.79 8.36
CA THR A 49 -9.34 -9.46 7.73
C THR A 49 -10.77 -9.15 7.23
N TYR A 50 -11.51 -10.17 6.80
CA TYR A 50 -12.93 -10.08 6.44
C TYR A 50 -13.81 -9.77 7.65
N SER A 51 -13.55 -10.36 8.82
CA SER A 51 -14.31 -10.03 10.03
C SER A 51 -14.09 -8.58 10.47
N PHE A 52 -12.88 -8.03 10.26
CA PHE A 52 -12.60 -6.60 10.45
C PHE A 52 -13.31 -5.72 9.40
N MET A 53 -13.27 -6.06 8.10
CA MET A 53 -14.02 -5.29 7.09
C MET A 53 -15.54 -5.35 7.32
N ARG A 54 -16.04 -6.47 7.87
CA ARG A 54 -17.44 -6.63 8.28
C ARG A 54 -17.76 -5.84 9.55
N SER A 55 -16.85 -5.74 10.52
CA SER A 55 -17.03 -4.90 11.72
C SER A 55 -16.88 -3.40 11.44
N ALA A 56 -16.17 -3.05 10.35
CA ALA A 56 -16.20 -1.72 9.73
C ALA A 56 -17.49 -1.44 8.93
N GLY A 57 -18.47 -2.35 8.99
CA GLY A 57 -19.88 -2.17 8.58
C GLY A 57 -20.27 -2.63 7.17
N SER A 58 -19.45 -3.43 6.50
CA SER A 58 -19.84 -4.06 5.23
C SER A 58 -20.84 -5.20 5.46
N GLU A 59 -22.13 -4.93 5.27
CA GLU A 59 -23.20 -5.95 5.24
C GLU A 59 -23.72 -6.24 3.81
N GLY A 60 -22.82 -6.54 2.88
CA GLY A 60 -23.19 -6.97 1.52
C GLY A 60 -23.01 -8.48 1.31
N ASN A 61 -24.02 -9.16 0.77
CA ASN A 61 -23.87 -10.48 0.14
C ASN A 61 -23.04 -10.31 -1.14
N MET A 62 -21.87 -10.97 -1.25
CA MET A 62 -20.87 -10.71 -2.30
C MET A 62 -21.17 -11.44 -3.62
N ASP A 63 -22.38 -11.32 -4.17
CA ASP A 63 -22.70 -11.97 -5.45
C ASP A 63 -22.52 -11.05 -6.67
N ASN A 64 -22.29 -9.75 -6.49
CA ASN A 64 -21.97 -8.82 -7.59
C ASN A 64 -21.01 -7.73 -7.10
N PHE A 65 -19.73 -7.93 -7.39
CA PHE A 65 -18.61 -7.11 -6.94
C PHE A 65 -17.98 -6.44 -8.16
N ASP A 66 -18.27 -5.16 -8.41
CA ASP A 66 -17.64 -4.39 -9.49
C ASP A 66 -16.43 -3.58 -8.98
N LEU A 67 -15.55 -4.29 -8.28
CA LEU A 67 -14.23 -3.88 -7.80
C LEU A 67 -13.23 -3.57 -8.93
N SER A 68 -13.68 -3.48 -10.17
CA SER A 68 -12.82 -3.77 -11.31
C SER A 68 -11.84 -2.64 -11.64
N GLU A 69 -12.14 -1.38 -11.36
CA GLU A 69 -11.34 -0.24 -11.86
C GLU A 69 -10.22 0.21 -10.89
N TYR A 70 -10.50 0.37 -9.60
CA TYR A 70 -9.48 0.79 -8.61
C TYR A 70 -8.54 -0.34 -8.21
N ILE A 71 -9.07 -1.54 -8.04
CA ILE A 71 -8.22 -2.70 -7.80
C ILE A 71 -7.44 -3.06 -9.04
N ALA A 72 -7.97 -2.82 -10.25
CA ALA A 72 -7.12 -2.88 -11.44
C ALA A 72 -6.01 -1.82 -11.39
N THR A 73 -6.28 -0.58 -10.99
CA THR A 73 -5.25 0.46 -10.89
C THR A 73 -4.15 0.10 -9.91
N ILE A 74 -4.50 -0.32 -8.69
CA ILE A 74 -3.54 -0.78 -7.69
C ILE A 74 -2.80 -2.02 -8.21
N ALA A 75 -3.49 -2.98 -8.82
CA ALA A 75 -2.88 -4.17 -9.40
C ALA A 75 -1.88 -3.81 -10.50
N TYR A 76 -2.21 -2.87 -11.39
CA TYR A 76 -1.29 -2.40 -12.42
C TYR A 76 -0.04 -1.74 -11.82
N LEU A 77 -0.17 -0.99 -10.73
CA LEU A 77 0.97 -0.46 -9.99
C LEU A 77 1.83 -1.57 -9.38
N LEU A 78 1.23 -2.59 -8.75
CA LEU A 78 1.97 -3.75 -8.23
C LEU A 78 2.70 -4.51 -9.34
N ILE A 79 2.05 -4.73 -10.49
CA ILE A 79 2.65 -5.36 -11.67
C ILE A 79 3.83 -4.52 -12.17
N ALA A 80 3.65 -3.20 -12.32
CA ALA A 80 4.68 -2.31 -12.83
C ALA A 80 5.90 -2.26 -11.89
N VAL A 81 5.68 -2.06 -10.59
CA VAL A 81 6.73 -1.97 -9.57
C VAL A 81 7.44 -3.32 -9.40
N GLY A 82 6.67 -4.41 -9.26
CA GLY A 82 7.22 -5.76 -9.14
C GLY A 82 8.03 -6.17 -10.38
N GLY A 83 7.49 -5.88 -11.57
CA GLY A 83 8.16 -6.12 -12.85
C GLY A 83 9.44 -5.31 -13.00
N PHE A 84 9.43 -4.04 -12.59
CA PHE A 84 10.64 -3.21 -12.57
C PHE A 84 11.72 -3.79 -11.66
N PHE A 85 11.39 -4.14 -10.41
CA PHE A 85 12.36 -4.73 -9.48
C PHE A 85 12.90 -6.08 -9.97
N LEU A 86 12.04 -6.90 -10.59
CA LEU A 86 12.46 -8.13 -11.26
C LEU A 86 13.49 -7.85 -12.35
N LEU A 87 13.20 -6.93 -13.26
CA LEU A 87 14.10 -6.59 -14.37
C LEU A 87 15.44 -6.07 -13.86
N VAL A 88 15.44 -5.13 -12.92
CA VAL A 88 16.68 -4.59 -12.33
C VAL A 88 17.48 -5.71 -11.65
N SER A 89 16.83 -6.57 -10.88
CA SER A 89 17.50 -7.69 -10.20
C SER A 89 18.09 -8.71 -11.18
N LEU A 90 17.37 -9.03 -12.27
CA LEU A 90 17.86 -9.90 -13.33
C LEU A 90 19.08 -9.31 -14.04
N LEU A 91 19.11 -7.99 -14.29
CA LEU A 91 20.27 -7.31 -14.87
C LEU A 91 21.49 -7.39 -13.95
N GLY A 92 21.29 -7.24 -12.64
CA GLY A 92 22.33 -7.44 -11.63
C GLY A 92 22.88 -8.89 -11.63
N CYS A 93 21.99 -9.88 -11.64
CA CYS A 93 22.35 -11.29 -11.67
C CYS A 93 23.06 -11.71 -12.97
N CYS A 94 22.47 -11.39 -14.13
CA CYS A 94 23.03 -11.69 -15.45
C CYS A 94 24.35 -10.94 -15.68
N GLY A 95 24.44 -9.68 -15.26
CA GLY A 95 25.67 -8.90 -15.31
C GLY A 95 26.79 -9.51 -14.46
N GLY A 96 26.45 -10.00 -13.26
CA GLY A 96 27.39 -10.67 -12.35
C GLY A 96 27.87 -12.04 -12.86
N ILE A 97 26.96 -12.90 -13.30
CA ILE A 97 27.28 -14.27 -13.79
C ILE A 97 27.97 -14.18 -15.16
N GLY A 98 27.35 -13.48 -16.11
CA GLY A 98 27.82 -13.37 -17.49
C GLY A 98 29.02 -12.44 -17.65
N LYS A 99 29.40 -11.70 -16.59
CA LYS A 99 30.47 -10.68 -16.63
C LYS A 99 30.26 -9.64 -17.74
N ILE A 100 28.99 -9.36 -18.06
CA ILE A 100 28.57 -8.44 -19.12
C ILE A 100 28.58 -7.03 -18.55
N ARG A 101 29.55 -6.21 -18.98
CA ARG A 101 29.72 -4.84 -18.43
C ARG A 101 28.51 -3.94 -18.66
N CYS A 102 27.86 -4.02 -19.82
CA CYS A 102 26.74 -3.16 -20.14
C CYS A 102 25.56 -3.37 -19.17
N PHE A 103 25.26 -4.62 -18.80
CA PHE A 103 24.20 -4.94 -17.83
C PHE A 103 24.55 -4.46 -16.42
N LEU A 104 25.81 -4.61 -16.00
CA LEU A 104 26.28 -4.07 -14.71
C LEU A 104 26.22 -2.54 -14.66
N ILE A 105 26.55 -1.86 -15.76
CA ILE A 105 26.46 -0.39 -15.85
C ILE A 105 25.01 0.06 -15.79
N PHE A 106 24.11 -0.57 -16.56
CA PHE A 106 22.69 -0.23 -16.52
C PHE A 106 22.06 -0.48 -15.15
N TYR A 107 22.37 -1.63 -14.53
CA TYR A 107 21.98 -1.92 -13.15
C TYR A 107 22.47 -0.83 -12.17
N ALA A 108 23.75 -0.43 -12.25
CA ALA A 108 24.27 0.65 -11.42
C ALA A 108 23.56 1.99 -11.66
N MET A 109 23.22 2.33 -12.91
CA MET A 109 22.45 3.54 -13.20
C MET A 109 21.06 3.48 -12.56
N CYS A 110 20.35 2.35 -12.65
CA CYS A 110 19.06 2.18 -11.99
C CYS A 110 19.17 2.32 -10.47
N VAL A 111 20.14 1.66 -9.83
CA VAL A 111 20.36 1.77 -8.38
C VAL A 111 20.71 3.21 -7.97
N CYS A 112 21.54 3.92 -8.74
CA CYS A 112 21.82 5.34 -8.49
C CYS A 112 20.55 6.20 -8.57
N LEU A 113 19.67 5.94 -9.54
CA LEU A 113 18.40 6.67 -9.66
C LEU A 113 17.47 6.38 -8.48
N LEU A 114 17.44 5.14 -7.97
CA LEU A 114 16.67 4.78 -6.78
C LEU A 114 17.14 5.55 -5.54
N ILE A 115 18.45 5.60 -5.29
CA ILE A 115 19.04 6.42 -4.20
C ILE A 115 18.59 7.88 -4.32
N LEU A 116 18.63 8.46 -5.52
CA LEU A 116 18.24 9.86 -5.74
C LEU A 116 16.75 10.10 -5.45
N VAL A 117 15.88 9.18 -5.89
CA VAL A 117 14.44 9.24 -5.60
C VAL A 117 14.18 9.09 -4.10
N GLU A 118 14.85 8.16 -3.43
CA GLU A 118 14.69 7.94 -1.99
C GLU A 118 15.12 9.17 -1.18
N ILE A 119 16.28 9.75 -1.48
CA ILE A 119 16.74 10.99 -0.84
C ILE A 119 15.75 12.13 -1.09
N ALA A 120 15.25 12.28 -2.32
CA ALA A 120 14.27 13.31 -2.65
C ALA A 120 12.96 13.14 -1.87
N LEU A 121 12.47 11.90 -1.73
CA LEU A 121 11.28 11.57 -0.96
C LEU A 121 11.47 11.88 0.53
N VAL A 122 12.60 11.49 1.12
CA VAL A 122 12.91 11.80 2.52
C VAL A 122 12.95 13.31 2.76
N ILE A 123 13.60 14.06 1.86
CA ILE A 123 13.65 15.53 1.95
C ILE A 123 12.24 16.14 1.82
N LEU A 124 11.42 15.65 0.89
CA LEU A 124 10.05 16.14 0.69
C LEU A 124 9.19 15.92 1.95
N VAL A 125 9.20 14.70 2.48
CA VAL A 125 8.38 14.29 3.64
C VAL A 125 8.81 14.98 4.92
N VAL A 126 10.12 15.06 5.19
CA VAL A 126 10.64 15.61 6.45
C VAL A 126 10.83 17.12 6.36
N GLY A 127 11.36 17.63 5.25
CA GLY A 127 11.70 19.04 5.08
C GLY A 127 10.51 19.93 4.71
N PHE A 128 9.50 19.39 4.04
CA PHE A 128 8.37 20.18 3.51
C PHE A 128 7.00 19.56 3.79
N PRO A 129 6.64 19.28 5.06
CA PRO A 129 5.39 18.60 5.41
C PRO A 129 4.14 19.38 4.96
N SER A 130 4.19 20.71 4.89
CA SER A 130 3.10 21.54 4.39
C SER A 130 2.86 21.35 2.89
N LYS A 131 3.93 21.18 2.09
CA LYS A 131 3.81 20.90 0.65
C LYS A 131 3.25 19.51 0.40
N VAL A 132 3.70 18.52 1.18
CA VAL A 132 3.18 17.15 1.14
C VAL A 132 1.69 17.16 1.45
N ARG A 133 1.28 17.85 2.53
CA ARG A 133 -0.13 17.99 2.88
C ARG A 133 -0.95 18.60 1.74
N ALA A 134 -0.48 19.70 1.16
CA ALA A 134 -1.18 20.35 0.04
C ALA A 134 -1.28 19.45 -1.19
N ALA A 135 -0.22 18.69 -1.51
CA ALA A 135 -0.20 17.77 -2.65
C ALA A 135 -1.13 16.56 -2.46
N MET A 136 -1.32 16.10 -1.21
CA MET A 136 -2.18 14.97 -0.89
C MET A 136 -3.65 15.37 -0.70
N LYS A 137 -3.93 16.61 -0.29
CA LYS A 137 -5.28 17.06 0.05
C LYS A 137 -6.27 16.91 -1.11
N GLU A 138 -5.98 17.51 -2.27
CA GLU A 138 -6.92 17.53 -3.40
C GLU A 138 -7.22 16.13 -3.95
N PRO A 139 -6.23 15.25 -4.22
CA PRO A 139 -6.53 13.89 -4.69
C PRO A 139 -7.35 13.07 -3.68
N LEU A 140 -7.09 13.24 -2.37
CA LEU A 140 -7.87 12.55 -1.34
C LEU A 140 -9.29 13.08 -1.28
N LEU A 141 -9.50 14.39 -1.40
CA LEU A 141 -10.83 14.99 -1.42
C LEU A 141 -11.62 14.54 -2.65
N GLU A 142 -10.97 14.51 -3.81
CA GLU A 142 -11.58 14.03 -5.05
C GLU A 142 -12.00 12.55 -4.94
N SER A 143 -11.11 11.69 -4.44
CA SER A 143 -11.45 10.28 -4.20
C SER A 143 -12.62 10.14 -3.22
N LEU A 144 -12.61 10.85 -2.09
CA LEU A 144 -13.70 10.81 -1.13
C LEU A 144 -15.03 11.24 -1.77
N GLN A 145 -15.04 12.37 -2.48
CA GLN A 145 -16.28 12.96 -3.00
C GLN A 145 -16.86 12.20 -4.19
N ARG A 146 -16.02 11.58 -5.01
CA ARG A 146 -16.47 10.86 -6.21
C ARG A 146 -16.70 9.38 -5.98
N GLU A 147 -15.94 8.75 -5.09
CA GLU A 147 -15.87 7.28 -5.03
C GLU A 147 -16.45 6.71 -3.73
N PHE A 148 -16.63 7.53 -2.70
CA PHE A 148 -17.24 7.05 -1.46
C PHE A 148 -18.75 6.87 -1.61
N ILE A 149 -19.20 5.62 -1.50
CA ILE A 149 -20.60 5.22 -1.66
C ILE A 149 -21.24 4.82 -0.32
N GLY A 150 -20.44 4.51 0.70
CA GLY A 150 -20.93 4.28 2.07
C GLY A 150 -20.39 3.01 2.71
N ILE A 151 -21.10 2.51 3.72
CA ILE A 151 -20.61 1.41 4.55
C ILE A 151 -20.97 0.03 4.02
N HIS A 152 -22.11 -0.09 3.35
CA HIS A 152 -22.59 -1.32 2.72
C HIS A 152 -22.08 -1.51 1.28
N SER A 153 -21.34 -0.54 0.74
CA SER A 153 -20.81 -0.67 -0.62
C SER A 153 -19.65 -1.66 -0.63
N SER A 154 -19.62 -2.50 -1.65
CA SER A 154 -18.49 -3.38 -1.92
C SER A 154 -17.35 -2.66 -2.68
N GLU A 155 -17.46 -1.34 -2.84
CA GLU A 155 -16.47 -0.52 -3.53
C GLU A 155 -15.17 -0.37 -2.71
N PRO A 156 -14.00 -0.56 -3.34
CA PRO A 156 -12.71 -0.54 -2.65
C PRO A 156 -12.37 0.84 -2.07
N ALA A 157 -12.80 1.94 -2.72
CA ALA A 157 -12.61 3.29 -2.22
C ALA A 157 -13.35 3.49 -0.89
N SER A 158 -14.62 3.11 -0.83
CA SER A 158 -15.40 3.12 0.42
C SER A 158 -14.77 2.24 1.50
N ALA A 159 -14.34 1.03 1.15
CA ALA A 159 -13.69 0.12 2.10
C ALA A 159 -12.40 0.71 2.67
N GLY A 160 -11.56 1.31 1.81
CA GLY A 160 -10.33 2.00 2.21
C GLY A 160 -10.62 3.20 3.12
N TRP A 161 -11.59 4.03 2.76
CA TRP A 161 -12.01 5.17 3.59
C TRP A 161 -12.58 4.73 4.95
N ASN A 162 -13.45 3.71 4.98
CA ASN A 162 -13.99 3.16 6.22
C ASN A 162 -12.87 2.57 7.10
N PHE A 163 -11.95 1.81 6.51
CA PHE A 163 -10.76 1.29 7.21
C PHE A 163 -9.95 2.43 7.83
N LEU A 164 -9.66 3.47 7.04
CA LEU A 164 -8.82 4.58 7.45
C LEU A 164 -9.48 5.36 8.60
N MET A 165 -10.77 5.68 8.48
CA MET A 165 -11.53 6.37 9.54
C MET A 165 -11.57 5.58 10.84
N VAL A 166 -11.71 4.25 10.77
CA VAL A 166 -11.71 3.37 11.95
C VAL A 166 -10.32 3.26 12.58
N VAL A 167 -9.27 3.04 11.78
CA VAL A 167 -7.90 2.80 12.25
C VAL A 167 -7.26 4.06 12.81
N PHE A 168 -7.41 5.19 12.11
CA PHE A 168 -6.85 6.47 12.53
C PHE A 168 -7.81 7.29 13.40
N ARG A 169 -9.02 6.76 13.68
CA ARG A 169 -10.07 7.43 14.48
C ARG A 169 -10.33 8.85 14.00
N CYS A 170 -10.55 9.00 12.71
CA CYS A 170 -10.75 10.28 12.03
C CYS A 170 -12.03 10.23 11.18
N CYS A 171 -12.41 11.35 10.56
CA CYS A 171 -13.58 11.45 9.71
C CYS A 171 -13.33 12.45 8.56
N GLY A 172 -13.42 11.97 7.31
CA GLY A 172 -13.14 12.78 6.12
C GLY A 172 -11.65 13.10 5.93
N VAL A 173 -11.31 13.89 4.92
CA VAL A 173 -9.92 14.31 4.64
C VAL A 173 -9.44 15.32 5.68
N GLU A 174 -10.19 16.40 5.83
CA GLU A 174 -9.98 17.45 6.82
C GLU A 174 -11.00 17.39 7.96
N ASN A 175 -12.25 17.01 7.67
CA ASN A 175 -13.31 16.78 8.66
C ASN A 175 -14.57 16.19 7.97
N SER A 176 -15.64 15.97 8.73
CA SER A 176 -16.88 15.39 8.21
C SER A 176 -17.62 16.21 7.16
N SER A 177 -17.38 17.52 7.05
CA SER A 177 -18.04 18.34 6.01
C SER A 177 -17.57 17.99 4.60
N ASP A 178 -16.44 17.28 4.46
CA ASP A 178 -15.97 16.81 3.16
C ASP A 178 -16.98 15.88 2.47
N PHE A 179 -17.84 15.21 3.25
CA PHE A 179 -18.92 14.36 2.75
C PHE A 179 -20.09 15.16 2.14
N ASP A 180 -20.15 16.48 2.32
CA ASP A 180 -21.17 17.31 1.67
C ASP A 180 -21.00 17.35 0.15
N GLY A 181 -19.77 17.15 -0.34
CA GLY A 181 -19.48 16.96 -1.77
C GLY A 181 -19.63 15.53 -2.26
N ALA A 182 -19.85 14.56 -1.37
CA ALA A 182 -19.94 13.13 -1.69
C ALA A 182 -21.34 12.76 -2.19
N ASN A 183 -21.65 13.09 -3.44
CA ASN A 183 -22.97 12.89 -4.03
C ASN A 183 -23.34 11.40 -4.22
N ASN A 184 -22.34 10.53 -4.32
CA ASN A 184 -22.53 9.09 -4.51
C ASN A 184 -22.71 8.33 -3.19
N TRP A 185 -22.53 8.98 -2.05
CA TRP A 185 -22.70 8.36 -0.74
C TRP A 185 -24.18 8.12 -0.44
N ASP A 186 -24.59 6.85 -0.32
CA ASP A 186 -25.90 6.50 0.20
C ASP A 186 -25.96 6.75 1.71
N ARG A 187 -26.57 7.89 2.05
CA ARG A 187 -26.79 8.30 3.44
C ARG A 187 -27.91 7.50 4.11
N LYS A 188 -28.69 6.71 3.38
CA LYS A 188 -29.77 5.91 3.96
C LYS A 188 -29.20 4.68 4.64
N TYR A 189 -29.61 4.47 5.88
CA TYR A 189 -29.23 3.29 6.65
C TYR A 189 -30.51 2.62 7.18
N THR A 190 -30.62 1.31 7.00
CA THR A 190 -31.80 0.55 7.44
C THR A 190 -31.44 -0.21 8.71
N LEU A 191 -32.10 0.12 9.81
CA LEU A 191 -31.89 -0.57 11.08
C LEU A 191 -32.58 -1.94 11.03
N PRO A 192 -31.88 -3.05 11.36
CA PRO A 192 -32.53 -4.34 11.56
C PRO A 192 -33.45 -4.22 12.78
N GLY A 193 -34.74 -4.52 12.61
CA GLY A 193 -35.70 -4.53 13.73
C GLY A 193 -35.30 -5.53 14.80
N GLU A 194 -35.35 -5.14 16.07
CA GLU A 194 -34.99 -6.01 17.19
C GLU A 194 -36.17 -6.93 17.54
N PRO A 195 -35.94 -8.25 17.74
CA PRO A 195 -37.01 -9.17 18.14
C PRO A 195 -37.39 -8.94 19.60
N ILE A 196 -38.59 -8.42 19.84
CA ILE A 196 -39.16 -8.31 21.18
C ILE A 196 -39.63 -9.71 21.61
N ASN A 197 -39.08 -10.26 22.70
CA ASN A 197 -39.55 -11.49 23.37
C ASN A 197 -39.58 -12.78 22.52
N GLY A 198 -38.53 -13.05 21.72
CA GLY A 198 -38.30 -14.37 21.13
C GLY A 198 -39.39 -14.87 20.16
N THR A 199 -40.31 -14.00 19.75
CA THR A 199 -41.33 -14.28 18.74
C THR A 199 -41.00 -13.43 17.53
N LEU A 200 -40.88 -14.04 16.33
CA LEU A 200 -40.76 -13.30 15.06
C LEU A 200 -42.06 -12.52 14.83
N THR A 201 -42.16 -11.36 15.47
CA THR A 201 -43.12 -10.34 15.12
C THR A 201 -42.32 -9.18 14.58
N VAL A 202 -42.35 -9.05 13.24
CA VAL A 202 -41.94 -7.83 12.53
C VAL A 202 -42.87 -6.73 13.03
N THR A 203 -42.51 -6.09 14.14
CA THR A 203 -43.22 -4.92 14.60
C THR A 203 -42.56 -3.71 13.94
N SER A 204 -43.35 -3.05 13.09
CA SER A 204 -43.04 -1.85 12.30
C SER A 204 -42.08 -2.04 11.12
N PRO A 205 -42.32 -1.37 9.98
CA PRO A 205 -41.47 -1.51 8.78
C PRO A 205 -40.00 -1.17 9.08
N PRO A 206 -39.04 -1.70 8.29
CA PRO A 206 -37.64 -1.29 8.39
C PRO A 206 -37.54 0.23 8.48
N VAL A 207 -36.92 0.73 9.55
CA VAL A 207 -36.76 2.17 9.77
C VAL A 207 -35.50 2.61 9.03
N THR A 208 -35.71 3.30 7.91
CA THR A 208 -34.64 3.94 7.16
C THR A 208 -34.34 5.31 7.78
N VAL A 209 -33.11 5.49 8.27
CA VAL A 209 -32.62 6.76 8.81
C VAL A 209 -31.64 7.40 7.82
N LEU A 210 -31.47 8.73 7.91
CA LEU A 210 -30.41 9.42 7.19
C LEU A 210 -29.21 9.65 8.10
N LEU A 211 -28.05 9.23 7.65
CA LEU A 211 -26.77 9.46 8.30
C LEU A 211 -26.23 10.86 7.96
N GLN A 212 -25.72 11.56 8.97
CA GLN A 212 -25.00 12.83 8.78
C GLN A 212 -23.51 12.59 8.52
N THR A 213 -22.93 11.54 9.10
CA THR A 213 -21.57 11.05 8.81
C THR A 213 -21.58 9.54 8.57
N PRO A 214 -20.59 8.96 7.90
CA PRO A 214 -20.44 7.51 7.87
C PRO A 214 -20.33 6.91 9.27
N VAL A 215 -20.81 5.68 9.48
CA VAL A 215 -20.69 4.99 10.77
C VAL A 215 -19.23 4.72 11.13
N ALA A 216 -18.34 4.60 10.15
CA ALA A 216 -16.90 4.52 10.36
C ALA A 216 -16.28 5.75 11.06
N CYS A 217 -16.95 6.92 11.04
CA CYS A 217 -16.54 8.10 11.81
C CYS A 217 -16.88 8.00 13.30
N CYS A 218 -17.74 7.06 13.70
CA CYS A 218 -18.10 6.89 15.10
C CYS A 218 -16.88 6.48 15.93
N ARG A 219 -16.85 6.91 17.19
CA ARG A 219 -15.81 6.46 18.11
C ARG A 219 -15.98 4.98 18.40
N THR A 220 -14.89 4.25 18.30
CA THR A 220 -14.82 2.81 18.52
C THR A 220 -14.00 2.47 19.75
N ILE A 221 -14.27 1.29 20.33
CA ILE A 221 -13.51 0.71 21.43
C ILE A 221 -12.53 -0.31 20.86
N GLY A 222 -11.37 -0.44 21.51
CA GLY A 222 -10.32 -1.37 21.11
C GLY A 222 -9.40 -0.80 20.05
N SER A 223 -8.53 -1.65 19.53
CA SER A 223 -7.54 -1.33 18.50
C SER A 223 -7.48 -2.47 17.50
N PHE A 224 -7.17 -2.14 16.25
CA PHE A 224 -7.01 -3.15 15.20
C PHE A 224 -6.14 -4.33 15.69
N PRO A 225 -6.59 -5.60 15.52
CA PRO A 225 -7.73 -6.06 14.71
C PRO A 225 -9.09 -6.11 15.45
N GLU A 226 -9.14 -5.92 16.77
CA GLU A 226 -10.37 -6.02 17.57
C GLU A 226 -10.96 -4.63 17.80
N VAL A 227 -11.80 -4.18 16.86
CA VAL A 227 -12.47 -2.87 16.91
C VAL A 227 -13.98 -3.03 16.85
N SER A 228 -14.70 -2.39 17.77
CA SER A 228 -16.15 -2.45 17.87
C SER A 228 -16.77 -1.09 18.20
N LEU A 229 -18.06 -0.93 17.89
CA LEU A 229 -18.85 0.19 18.39
C LEU A 229 -19.08 0.05 19.90
N PRO A 230 -19.12 1.16 20.67
CA PRO A 230 -19.41 1.12 22.11
C PRO A 230 -20.72 0.43 22.46
N GLU A 231 -21.72 0.53 21.58
CA GLU A 231 -23.02 -0.08 21.74
C GLU A 231 -23.43 -0.75 20.42
N VAL A 232 -23.80 -2.03 20.52
CA VAL A 232 -24.09 -2.87 19.34
C VAL A 232 -25.36 -2.39 18.66
N ASN A 233 -25.34 -2.28 17.32
CA ASN A 233 -26.44 -1.80 16.49
C ASN A 233 -26.94 -0.36 16.78
N ASN A 234 -26.26 0.39 17.66
CA ASN A 234 -26.59 1.79 17.91
C ASN A 234 -25.73 2.71 17.04
N VAL A 235 -26.32 3.18 15.94
CA VAL A 235 -25.68 4.13 15.00
C VAL A 235 -26.03 5.59 15.26
N THR A 236 -26.52 5.93 16.46
CA THR A 236 -26.89 7.31 16.82
C THR A 236 -25.72 8.30 16.64
N CYS A 237 -24.48 7.84 16.82
CA CYS A 237 -23.27 8.62 16.54
C CYS A 237 -23.13 9.10 15.10
N ALA A 238 -23.75 8.40 14.14
CA ALA A 238 -23.75 8.75 12.73
C ALA A 238 -24.99 9.56 12.32
N ILE A 239 -26.13 9.37 13.02
CA ILE A 239 -27.37 10.14 12.80
C ILE A 239 -27.29 11.53 13.45
N ARG A 240 -26.76 11.61 14.67
CA ARG A 240 -26.61 12.82 15.49
C ARG A 240 -25.18 12.89 16.05
N PRO A 241 -24.18 13.16 15.20
CA PRO A 241 -22.79 13.25 15.60
C PRO A 241 -22.57 14.37 16.61
N ASN A 242 -21.78 14.09 17.65
CA ASN A 242 -21.21 15.08 18.56
C ASN A 242 -19.74 14.73 18.84
N SER A 243 -18.98 15.70 19.37
CA SER A 243 -17.55 15.50 19.66
C SER A 243 -17.26 14.45 20.73
N GLY A 244 -18.28 13.96 21.44
CA GLY A 244 -18.17 12.90 22.45
C GLY A 244 -18.28 11.49 21.86
N ASN A 245 -19.03 11.29 20.77
CA ASN A 245 -19.36 9.98 20.20
C ASN A 245 -18.85 9.77 18.75
N ASN A 246 -18.35 10.81 18.09
CA ASN A 246 -17.94 10.78 16.70
C ASN A 246 -16.64 11.58 16.51
N ASN A 247 -15.80 11.19 15.55
CA ASN A 247 -14.54 11.84 15.20
C ASN A 247 -14.69 12.92 14.12
N MET A 248 -15.88 13.52 13.98
CA MET A 248 -16.24 14.42 12.89
C MET A 248 -15.30 15.63 12.69
N ASN A 249 -14.62 16.07 13.74
CA ASN A 249 -13.73 17.23 13.71
C ASN A 249 -12.25 16.87 13.46
N MET A 250 -11.93 15.58 13.34
CA MET A 250 -10.56 15.11 13.15
C MET A 250 -10.38 14.61 11.72
N GLY A 251 -9.63 15.37 10.91
CA GLY A 251 -9.32 15.00 9.54
C GLY A 251 -8.31 13.88 9.44
N CYS A 252 -8.58 12.91 8.57
CA CYS A 252 -7.70 11.76 8.39
C CYS A 252 -6.33 12.12 7.81
N LEU A 253 -6.23 13.15 6.96
CA LEU A 253 -4.94 13.59 6.44
C LEU A 253 -3.99 14.02 7.56
N ASP A 254 -4.53 14.69 8.59
CA ASP A 254 -3.74 15.15 9.73
C ASP A 254 -3.33 14.01 10.65
N GLU A 255 -4.24 13.09 10.94
CA GLU A 255 -3.91 11.91 11.75
C GLU A 255 -2.86 11.02 11.07
N ILE A 256 -2.91 10.84 9.75
CA ILE A 256 -1.87 10.11 9.02
C ILE A 256 -0.53 10.84 9.10
N ILE A 257 -0.51 12.15 8.85
CA ILE A 257 0.72 12.95 8.94
C ILE A 257 1.29 12.90 10.37
N ASN A 258 0.43 12.98 11.38
CA ASN A 258 0.83 12.88 12.78
C ASN A 258 1.34 11.48 13.13
N TYR A 259 0.73 10.43 12.60
CA TYR A 259 1.19 9.05 12.74
C TYR A 259 2.60 8.87 12.14
N VAL A 260 2.82 9.39 10.92
CA VAL A 260 4.13 9.38 10.26
C VAL A 260 5.15 10.16 11.08
N LYS A 261 4.80 11.34 11.61
CA LYS A 261 5.66 12.13 12.49
C LYS A 261 5.99 11.38 13.78
N SER A 262 5.01 10.69 14.38
CA SER A 262 5.22 9.92 15.61
C SER A 262 6.17 8.73 15.40
N HIS A 263 6.19 8.16 14.19
CA HIS A 263 7.03 7.01 13.83
C HIS A 263 8.22 7.39 12.94
N TYR A 264 8.56 8.68 12.85
CA TYR A 264 9.54 9.17 11.87
C TYR A 264 10.92 8.52 12.04
N ALA A 265 11.34 8.23 13.27
CA ALA A 265 12.62 7.60 13.55
C ALA A 265 12.72 6.18 12.96
N TYR A 266 11.63 5.41 13.04
CA TYR A 266 11.57 4.08 12.43
C TYR A 266 11.60 4.17 10.89
N ILE A 267 10.82 5.10 10.32
CA ILE A 267 10.76 5.30 8.87
C ILE A 267 12.12 5.73 8.32
N LEU A 268 12.79 6.70 8.97
CA LEU A 268 14.15 7.12 8.61
C LEU A 268 15.17 6.00 8.79
N GLY A 269 15.03 5.17 9.82
CA GLY A 269 15.87 3.99 10.02
C GLY A 269 15.74 3.00 8.86
N MET A 270 14.51 2.68 8.44
CA MET A 270 14.26 1.79 7.31
C MET A 270 14.80 2.36 6.00
N ALA A 271 14.55 3.65 5.72
CA ALA A 271 15.11 4.32 4.54
C ALA A 271 16.66 4.30 4.56
N GLY A 272 17.26 4.58 5.73
CA GLY A 272 18.72 4.50 5.89
C GLY A 272 19.29 3.12 5.59
N ILE A 273 18.61 2.04 5.99
CA ILE A 273 19.00 0.65 5.69
C ILE A 273 18.92 0.38 4.18
N VAL A 274 17.86 0.86 3.52
CA VAL A 274 17.69 0.70 2.06
C VAL A 274 18.83 1.40 1.33
N VAL A 275 19.05 2.70 1.57
CA VAL A 275 20.17 3.45 0.98
C VAL A 275 21.51 2.78 1.25
N PHE A 276 21.75 2.31 2.48
CA PHE A 276 22.99 1.62 2.82
C PHE A 276 23.17 0.32 2.01
N SER A 277 22.10 -0.46 1.84
CA SER A 277 22.12 -1.67 1.01
C SER A 277 22.40 -1.34 -0.46
N GLU A 278 21.83 -0.26 -0.99
CA GLU A 278 22.06 0.22 -2.36
C GLU A 278 23.52 0.67 -2.59
N ILE A 279 24.10 1.37 -1.61
CA ILE A 279 25.52 1.75 -1.65
C ILE A 279 26.40 0.50 -1.67
N ILE A 280 26.12 -0.51 -0.84
CA ILE A 280 26.86 -1.78 -0.88
C ILE A 280 26.74 -2.43 -2.26
N MET A 281 25.54 -2.49 -2.84
CA MET A 281 25.33 -3.04 -4.19
C MET A 281 26.16 -2.29 -5.24
N LEU A 282 26.22 -0.95 -5.19
CA LEU A 282 27.04 -0.14 -6.08
C LEU A 282 28.55 -0.41 -5.90
N LEU A 283 29.04 -0.49 -4.67
CA LEU A 283 30.45 -0.82 -4.38
C LEU A 283 30.81 -2.18 -4.97
N MET A 284 29.92 -3.17 -4.85
CA MET A 284 30.12 -4.51 -5.41
C MET A 284 30.15 -4.50 -6.94
N VAL A 285 29.28 -3.73 -7.58
CA VAL A 285 29.29 -3.55 -9.03
C VAL A 285 30.59 -2.88 -9.50
N VAL A 286 31.05 -1.84 -8.81
CA VAL A 286 32.33 -1.18 -9.12
C VAL A 286 33.49 -2.17 -9.01
N CYS A 287 33.55 -2.96 -7.94
CA CYS A 287 34.55 -4.01 -7.77
C CYS A 287 34.53 -5.01 -8.93
N LEU A 288 33.35 -5.48 -9.33
CA LEU A 288 33.19 -6.41 -10.46
C LEU A 288 33.60 -5.78 -11.78
N LEU A 289 33.17 -4.55 -12.07
CA LEU A 289 33.53 -3.82 -13.29
C LEU A 289 35.04 -3.61 -13.40
N GLN A 290 35.71 -3.25 -12.30
CA GLN A 290 37.17 -3.11 -12.23
C GLN A 290 37.86 -4.45 -12.49
N ALA A 291 37.39 -5.54 -11.87
CA ALA A 291 37.96 -6.87 -12.08
C ALA A 291 37.78 -7.36 -13.53
N ILE A 292 36.61 -7.15 -14.13
CA ILE A 292 36.35 -7.48 -15.54
C ILE A 292 37.22 -6.60 -16.44
N LYS A 293 37.41 -5.31 -16.13
CA LYS A 293 38.33 -4.41 -16.87
C LYS A 293 39.77 -4.91 -16.81
N ARG A 294 40.26 -5.28 -15.61
CA ARG A 294 41.62 -5.81 -15.41
C ARG A 294 41.85 -7.09 -16.21
N ARG A 295 40.91 -8.05 -16.16
CA ARG A 295 41.01 -9.30 -16.92
C ARG A 295 41.08 -9.06 -18.42
N ARG A 296 40.18 -8.22 -18.98
CA ARG A 296 40.22 -7.88 -20.41
C ARG A 296 41.54 -7.21 -20.83
N ASN A 297 42.10 -6.34 -19.99
CA ASN A 297 43.37 -5.69 -20.30
C ASN A 297 44.51 -6.71 -20.34
N PHE A 298 44.55 -7.64 -19.37
CA PHE A 298 45.49 -8.74 -19.37
C PHE A 298 45.36 -9.63 -20.61
N ASP A 299 44.13 -9.99 -20.99
CA ASP A 299 43.89 -10.81 -22.21
C ASP A 299 44.38 -10.08 -23.47
N LYS A 300 44.21 -8.75 -23.56
CA LYS A 300 44.73 -7.93 -24.66
C LYS A 300 46.25 -7.84 -24.69
N GLU A 301 46.90 -7.78 -23.54
CA GLU A 301 48.38 -7.78 -23.44
C GLU A 301 48.94 -9.15 -23.83
N LEU A 302 48.34 -10.24 -23.34
CA LEU A 302 48.70 -11.60 -23.72
C LEU A 302 48.61 -11.84 -25.23
N GLN A 303 47.55 -11.34 -25.88
CA GLN A 303 47.38 -11.42 -27.33
C GLN A 303 48.40 -10.58 -28.13
N ARG A 304 48.98 -9.53 -27.55
CA ARG A 304 50.06 -8.77 -28.21
C ARG A 304 51.37 -9.52 -28.12
N MET A 305 51.69 -10.09 -26.95
CA MET A 305 52.91 -10.89 -26.77
C MET A 305 53.02 -12.04 -27.78
N PHE A 306 51.91 -12.75 -28.06
CA PHE A 306 51.90 -13.83 -29.05
C PHE A 306 51.84 -13.38 -30.52
N ARG A 307 51.65 -12.09 -30.81
CA ARG A 307 51.61 -11.57 -32.19
C ARG A 307 52.99 -11.08 -32.67
N ASP A 308 53.85 -10.72 -31.72
CA ASP A 308 55.17 -10.13 -31.99
C ASP A 308 56.30 -11.19 -32.06
N GLU A 309 55.97 -12.48 -31.93
CA GLU A 309 56.83 -13.66 -32.20
C GLU A 309 56.50 -14.30 -33.56
#